data_AF-A0A519LZH2-F1
#
_entry.id   AF-A0A519LZH2-F1
#
_cell.length_a   1.000
_cell.length_b   1.000
_cell.length_c   1.000
_cell.angle_alpha   90.00
_cell.angle_beta   90.00
_cell.angle_gamma   90.00
#
_symmetry.space_group_name_H-M   'P 1'
#
loop_
_entity.id
_entity.type
_entity.pdbx_description
1 polymer ?
#
loop_
_entity_poly.entity_id
_entity_poly.type
_entity_poly.pdbx_seq_one_letter_code
_entity_poly.pdbx_strand_id
1 'polypeptide(L)'
;MKRKQLILSVSFALTVLFSILFQSIHSYEHIVKQLSEKQCHHDYSDPSGEITHQHHDYDVCFVCHFTFGSYIVPEQFSFQFHTLNKEIPYFFALSEKIFSFHESAYLLRGPPAAIVA
;
A
#
# COMPACT_ATOMS: atom_id res chain seq x y z
N MET A 1 12.58 22.06 34.52
CA MET A 1 12.79 21.01 33.48
C MET A 1 12.09 19.70 33.83
N LYS A 2 12.25 19.17 35.06
CA LYS A 2 11.64 17.90 35.50
C LYS A 2 10.12 17.78 35.33
N ARG A 3 9.35 18.84 35.63
CA ARG A 3 7.87 18.81 35.49
C ARG A 3 7.40 18.71 34.04
N LYS A 4 8.09 19.39 33.10
CA LYS A 4 7.79 19.32 31.66
C LYS A 4 8.13 17.93 31.10
N GLN A 5 9.25 17.36 31.53
CA GLN A 5 9.65 15.99 31.18
C GLN A 5 8.68 14.95 31.73
N LEU A 6 8.20 15.11 32.97
CA LEU A 6 7.18 14.24 33.57
C LEU A 6 5.88 14.28 32.76
N ILE A 7 5.39 15.47 32.41
CA ILE A 7 4.19 15.63 31.58
C ILE A 7 4.39 14.93 30.24
N LEU A 8 5.51 15.17 29.56
CA LEU A 8 5.81 14.54 28.27
C LEU A 8 5.86 13.01 28.37
N SER A 9 6.49 12.47 29.41
CA SER A 9 6.58 11.02 29.67
C SER A 9 5.21 10.40 29.93
N VAL A 10 4.38 11.05 30.75
CA VAL A 10 3.03 10.57 31.05
C VAL A 10 2.15 10.65 29.81
N SER A 11 2.20 11.76 29.06
CA SER A 11 1.48 11.89 27.79
C SER A 11 1.85 10.79 26.81
N PHE A 12 3.15 10.49 26.67
CA PHE A 12 3.62 9.42 25.79
C PHE A 12 3.09 8.05 26.22
N ALA A 13 3.17 7.73 27.51
CA ALA A 13 2.62 6.49 28.04
C ALA A 13 1.11 6.37 27.80
N LEU A 14 0.37 7.47 27.95
CA LEU A 14 -1.07 7.52 27.70
C LEU A 14 -1.39 7.29 26.21
N THR A 15 -0.61 7.89 25.30
CA THR A 15 -0.78 7.70 23.85
C THR A 15 -0.52 6.25 23.43
N VAL A 16 0.53 5.62 23.98
CA VAL A 16 0.82 4.21 23.73
C VAL A 16 -0.33 3.33 24.23
N LEU A 17 -0.81 3.55 25.46
CA LEU A 17 -1.94 2.81 26.02
C LEU A 17 -3.21 2.98 25.18
N PHE A 18 -3.52 4.21 24.77
CA PHE A 18 -4.68 4.51 23.93
C PHE A 18 -4.59 3.79 22.58
N SER A 19 -3.40 3.78 21.96
CA SER A 19 -3.18 3.11 20.66
C SER A 19 -3.44 1.60 20.76
N ILE A 20 -2.91 0.95 21.81
CA ILE A 20 -3.11 -0.49 22.05
C ILE A 20 -4.60 -0.81 22.28
N LEU A 21 -5.27 -0.03 23.13
CA LEU A 21 -6.69 -0.25 23.43
C LEU A 21 -7.58 -0.04 22.21
N PHE A 22 -7.34 1.03 21.44
CA PHE A 22 -8.11 1.33 20.24
C PHE A 22 -7.96 0.22 19.19
N GLN A 23 -6.75 -0.25 18.95
CA GLN A 23 -6.48 -1.37 18.04
C GLN A 23 -7.15 -2.68 18.51
N SER A 24 -7.17 -2.92 19.82
CA SER A 24 -7.81 -4.12 20.42
C SER A 24 -9.32 -4.10 20.22
N ILE A 25 -9.96 -2.96 20.45
CA ILE A 25 -11.41 -2.79 20.24
C ILE A 25 -11.77 -2.94 18.75
N HIS A 26 -10.99 -2.33 17.86
CA HIS A 26 -11.24 -2.45 16.42
C HIS A 26 -11.02 -3.88 15.90
N SER A 27 -10.03 -4.61 16.45
CA SER A 27 -9.83 -6.03 16.13
C SER A 27 -11.02 -6.89 16.57
N TYR A 28 -11.70 -6.54 17.66
CA TYR A 28 -12.91 -7.27 18.10
C TYR A 28 -14.07 -7.09 17.11
N GLU A 29 -14.24 -5.90 16.55
CA GLU A 29 -15.24 -5.65 15.49
C GLU A 29 -15.04 -6.59 14.29
N HIS A 30 -13.79 -6.76 13.83
CA HIS A 30 -13.47 -7.68 12.74
C HIS A 30 -13.80 -9.13 13.08
N ILE A 31 -13.48 -9.58 14.31
CA ILE A 31 -13.82 -10.93 14.77
C ILE A 31 -15.34 -11.14 14.78
N VAL A 32 -16.10 -10.19 15.33
CA VAL A 32 -17.57 -10.27 15.35
C VAL A 32 -18.12 -10.32 13.93
N LYS A 33 -17.60 -9.48 13.03
CA LYS A 33 -18.01 -9.45 11.63
C LYS A 33 -17.77 -10.80 10.95
N GLN A 34 -16.57 -11.37 11.09
CA GLN A 34 -16.24 -12.70 10.56
C GLN A 34 -17.10 -13.82 11.12
N LEU A 35 -17.47 -13.76 12.41
CA LEU A 35 -18.33 -14.77 13.04
C LEU A 35 -19.82 -14.60 12.66
N SER A 36 -20.24 -13.36 12.37
CA SER A 36 -21.63 -13.05 12.01
C SER A 36 -21.93 -13.22 10.53
N GLU A 37 -20.94 -13.02 9.66
CA GLU A 37 -21.07 -13.19 8.23
C GLU A 37 -20.96 -14.68 7.86
N LYS A 38 -21.89 -15.14 7.02
CA LYS A 38 -21.87 -16.53 6.56
C LYS A 38 -20.67 -16.73 5.65
N GLN A 39 -19.76 -17.64 6.00
CA GLN A 39 -18.74 -18.11 5.06
C GLN A 39 -19.42 -18.87 3.91
N CYS A 40 -19.32 -18.31 2.71
CA CYS A 40 -19.80 -18.95 1.49
C CYS A 40 -18.68 -19.77 0.86
N HIS A 41 -18.87 -21.08 0.77
CA HIS A 41 -17.97 -21.97 0.04
C HIS A 41 -18.48 -22.09 -1.39
N HIS A 42 -17.80 -21.43 -2.33
CA HIS A 42 -18.15 -21.47 -3.74
C HIS A 42 -17.53 -22.70 -4.38
N ASP A 43 -18.32 -23.47 -5.14
CA ASP A 43 -17.79 -24.50 -6.03
C ASP A 43 -17.39 -23.83 -7.34
N TYR A 44 -16.08 -23.74 -7.58
CA TYR A 44 -15.49 -23.12 -8.78
C TYR A 44 -15.78 -23.92 -10.07
N SER A 45 -16.44 -25.07 -9.95
CA SER A 45 -16.78 -25.96 -11.06
C SER A 45 -18.08 -25.57 -11.78
N ASP A 46 -18.84 -24.60 -11.27
CA ASP A 46 -20.10 -24.16 -11.89
C ASP A 46 -19.86 -23.15 -13.04
N PRO A 47 -20.20 -23.50 -14.29
CA PRO A 47 -20.01 -22.63 -15.45
C PRO A 47 -20.90 -21.38 -15.44
N SER A 48 -21.90 -21.30 -14.56
CA SER A 48 -22.82 -20.17 -14.42
C SER A 48 -22.38 -19.10 -13.42
N GLY A 49 -21.30 -19.36 -12.65
CA GLY A 49 -20.61 -18.40 -11.78
C GLY A 49 -21.53 -17.61 -10.83
N GLU A 50 -21.65 -18.03 -9.57
CA GLU A 50 -22.45 -17.29 -8.58
C GLU A 50 -21.79 -15.96 -8.19
N ILE A 51 -22.20 -14.86 -8.86
CA ILE A 51 -21.90 -13.50 -8.40
C ILE A 51 -22.90 -13.13 -7.29
N THR A 52 -22.79 -13.79 -6.13
CA THR A 52 -23.74 -13.58 -5.03
C THR A 52 -23.25 -12.58 -4.00
N HIS A 53 -21.94 -12.30 -3.95
CA HIS A 53 -21.33 -11.28 -3.09
C HIS A 53 -19.89 -11.01 -3.50
N GLN A 54 -19.42 -9.79 -3.23
CA GLN A 54 -18.00 -9.48 -3.30
C GLN A 54 -17.33 -10.07 -2.07
N HIS A 55 -16.29 -10.90 -2.25
CA HIS A 55 -15.36 -11.22 -1.18
C HIS A 55 -14.62 -9.91 -0.91
N HIS A 56 -15.06 -9.13 0.07
CA HIS A 56 -14.13 -8.21 0.68
C HIS A 56 -13.06 -9.07 1.31
N ASP A 57 -11.81 -8.80 0.95
CA ASP A 57 -10.64 -9.39 1.55
C ASP A 57 -10.62 -8.97 3.03
N TYR A 58 -11.43 -9.66 3.83
CA TYR A 58 -11.53 -9.48 5.28
C TYR A 58 -10.27 -9.97 5.97
N ASP A 59 -9.33 -10.54 5.22
CA ASP A 59 -8.17 -11.20 5.77
C ASP A 59 -7.12 -10.19 6.25
N VAL A 60 -7.12 -8.95 5.74
CA VAL A 60 -6.09 -7.95 6.08
C VAL A 60 -6.64 -6.56 6.39
N CYS A 61 -6.81 -6.26 7.68
CA CYS A 61 -6.95 -4.88 8.16
C CYS A 61 -5.56 -4.28 8.43
N PHE A 62 -5.08 -3.37 7.59
CA PHE A 62 -3.76 -2.71 7.77
C PHE A 62 -3.62 -1.89 9.07
N VAL A 63 -4.74 -1.53 9.71
CA VAL A 63 -4.75 -0.85 11.01
C VAL A 63 -4.45 -1.84 12.15
N CYS A 64 -4.98 -3.06 12.06
CA CYS A 64 -4.73 -4.15 13.01
C CYS A 64 -3.44 -4.91 12.71
N HIS A 65 -3.03 -4.96 11.43
CA HIS A 65 -1.84 -5.66 10.96
C HIS A 65 -0.58 -4.79 11.11
N PHE A 66 -0.29 -4.38 12.35
CA PHE A 66 0.99 -3.76 12.70
C PHE A 66 1.86 -4.78 13.44
N THR A 67 3.16 -4.76 13.15
CA THR A 67 4.15 -5.59 13.85
C THR A 67 5.28 -4.71 14.33
N PHE A 68 5.74 -4.94 15.56
CA PHE A 68 7.00 -4.35 16.02
C PHE A 68 8.13 -5.14 15.39
N GLY A 69 8.76 -4.55 14.37
CA GLY A 69 9.97 -5.13 13.77
C GLY A 69 11.13 -5.07 14.76
N SER A 70 11.84 -6.19 14.91
CA SER A 70 13.13 -6.24 15.59
C SER A 70 14.23 -5.73 14.64
N TYR A 71 14.23 -4.43 14.36
CA TYR A 71 15.34 -3.84 13.60
C TYR A 71 16.45 -3.39 14.55
N ILE A 72 17.66 -3.87 14.29
CA ILE A 72 18.86 -3.36 14.92
C ILE A 72 19.21 -2.09 14.14
N VAL A 73 19.01 -0.93 14.74
CA VAL A 73 19.54 0.32 14.17
C VAL A 73 21.06 0.24 14.27
N PRO A 74 21.81 0.28 13.16
CA PRO A 74 23.25 0.35 13.24
C PRO A 74 23.62 1.69 13.89
N GLU A 75 24.58 1.67 14.83
CA GLU A 75 25.11 2.88 15.47
C GLU A 75 25.63 3.88 14.44
N GLN A 76 26.08 3.37 13.29
CA GLN A 76 26.52 4.16 12.15
C GLN A 76 25.91 3.60 10.85
N PHE A 77 24.99 4.36 10.25
CA PHE A 77 24.41 4.04 8.95
C PHE A 77 25.25 4.70 7.85
N SER A 78 25.88 3.89 7.00
CA SER A 78 26.56 4.38 5.80
C SER A 78 26.29 3.46 4.63
N PHE A 79 26.13 4.06 3.45
CA PHE A 79 25.96 3.34 2.20
C PHE A 79 26.60 4.15 1.09
N GLN A 80 27.20 3.46 0.12
CA GLN A 80 27.87 4.08 -1.01
C GLN A 80 27.12 3.70 -2.28
N PHE A 81 26.54 4.71 -2.93
CA PHE A 81 25.99 4.52 -4.27
C PHE A 81 27.13 4.27 -5.26
N HIS A 82 27.14 3.09 -5.87
CA HIS A 82 27.94 2.85 -7.05
C HIS A 82 27.07 3.13 -8.27
N THR A 83 27.31 4.27 -8.92
CA THR A 83 26.72 4.56 -10.23
C THR A 83 27.45 3.75 -11.30
N LEU A 84 26.93 2.55 -11.59
CA LEU A 84 27.39 1.72 -12.72
C LEU A 84 26.72 2.15 -14.05
N ASN A 85 26.39 3.43 -14.19
CA ASN A 85 25.86 3.96 -15.44
C ASN A 85 27.04 4.28 -16.35
N LYS A 86 27.40 3.34 -17.23
CA LYS A 86 28.06 3.73 -18.47
C LYS A 86 27.00 4.30 -19.40
N GLU A 87 27.21 5.52 -19.88
CA GLU A 87 26.43 6.05 -20.99
C GLU A 87 26.60 5.09 -22.17
N ILE A 88 25.52 4.40 -22.51
CA ILE A 88 25.45 3.65 -23.75
C ILE A 88 25.13 4.70 -24.81
N PRO A 89 25.96 4.90 -25.84
CA PRO A 89 25.56 5.76 -26.94
C PRO A 89 24.34 5.11 -27.61
N TYR A 90 23.16 5.67 -27.33
CA TYR A 90 21.94 5.33 -28.05
C TYR A 90 22.09 5.89 -29.46
N PHE A 91 22.57 5.05 -30.38
CA PHE A 91 22.47 5.32 -31.80
C PHE A 91 21.05 4.98 -32.23
N PHE A 92 20.15 5.97 -32.22
CA PHE A 92 18.90 5.85 -32.97
C PHE A 92 19.26 5.76 -34.46
N ALA A 93 19.33 4.55 -34.98
CA ALA A 93 19.68 4.30 -36.38
C ALA A 93 18.62 4.84 -37.35
N LEU A 94 17.41 5.13 -36.85
CA LEU A 94 16.33 5.78 -37.57
C LEU A 94 15.93 7.09 -36.89
N SER A 95 15.61 8.08 -37.71
CA SER A 95 14.87 9.25 -37.25
C SER A 95 13.46 8.81 -36.85
N GLU A 96 13.15 8.88 -35.55
CA GLU A 96 11.79 8.65 -35.05
C GLU A 96 10.82 9.62 -35.73
N LYS A 97 9.69 9.10 -36.20
CA LYS A 97 8.65 9.93 -36.82
C LYS A 97 7.54 10.14 -35.80
N ILE A 98 7.44 11.34 -35.26
CA ILE A 98 6.37 11.69 -34.32
C ILE A 98 5.07 11.87 -35.11
N PHE A 99 4.06 11.07 -34.76
CA PHE A 99 2.69 11.22 -35.25
C PHE A 99 1.85 11.92 -34.18
N SER A 100 1.48 13.17 -34.44
CA SER A 100 0.63 13.95 -33.54
C SER A 100 -0.84 13.80 -33.93
N PHE A 101 -1.69 13.51 -32.95
CA PHE A 101 -3.14 13.51 -33.13
C PHE A 101 -3.69 14.91 -32.82
N HIS A 102 -4.50 15.46 -33.72
CA HIS A 102 -5.08 16.80 -33.59
C HIS A 102 -6.44 16.83 -32.85
N GLU A 103 -6.89 15.69 -32.36
CA GLU A 103 -8.21 15.55 -31.75
C GLU A 103 -8.13 15.71 -30.22
N SER A 104 -9.04 16.49 -29.63
CA SER A 104 -9.07 16.74 -28.19
C SER A 104 -9.48 15.48 -27.44
N ALA A 105 -8.53 14.77 -26.85
CA ALA A 105 -8.81 13.58 -26.05
C ALA A 105 -9.45 13.97 -24.70
N TYR A 106 -10.77 14.12 -24.64
CA TYR A 106 -11.54 14.11 -23.39
C TYR A 106 -11.65 12.70 -22.80
N LEU A 107 -10.55 11.95 -22.77
CA LEU A 107 -10.50 10.61 -22.24
C LEU A 107 -9.66 10.63 -20.97
N LEU A 108 -10.32 10.57 -19.81
CA LEU A 108 -9.67 10.39 -18.49
C LEU A 108 -8.85 9.07 -18.40
N ARG A 109 -8.95 8.20 -19.41
CA ARG A 109 -8.15 6.97 -19.62
C ARG A 109 -7.80 6.73 -21.10
N GLY A 110 -7.51 7.80 -21.85
CA GLY A 110 -7.18 7.69 -23.28
C GLY A 110 -5.73 7.27 -23.54
N PRO A 111 -5.43 6.65 -24.69
CA PRO A 111 -4.07 6.33 -25.11
C PRO A 111 -3.19 7.60 -25.18
N PRO A 112 -1.86 7.47 -25.06
CA PRO A 112 -0.94 8.60 -24.96
C PRO A 112 -1.05 9.55 -26.16
N ALA A 113 -0.83 10.84 -25.91
CA ALA A 113 -0.98 11.92 -26.91
C ALA A 113 -0.06 11.79 -28.14
N ALA A 114 0.96 10.94 -28.05
CA ALA A 114 1.82 10.57 -29.16
C ALA A 114 2.29 9.12 -29.01
N ILE A 115 2.59 8.49 -30.14
CA ILE A 115 3.28 7.21 -30.24
C ILE A 115 4.58 7.43 -30.99
N VAL A 116 5.66 6.84 -30.49
CA VAL A 116 6.99 6.85 -31.10
C VAL A 116 7.19 5.51 -31.81
N ALA A 117 7.62 5.57 -33.07
CA ALA A 117 7.92 4.42 -33.92
C ALA A 117 9.23 4.66 -34.69
#